data_AF-A0A6L5P5L0-F1
#
_entry.id   AF-A0A6L5P5L0-F1
#
_cell.length_a   1.000
_cell.length_b   1.000
_cell.length_c   1.000
_cell.angle_alpha   90.00
_cell.angle_beta   90.00
_cell.angle_gamma   90.00
#
_symmetry.space_group_name_H-M   'P 1'
#
loop_
_entity.id
_entity.type
_entity.pdbx_description
1 polymer ?
#
loop_
_entity_poly.entity_id
_entity_poly.type
_entity_poly.pdbx_seq_one_letter_code
_entity_poly.pdbx_strand_id
1 'polypeptide(L)'
;MVKIKKKNGIMYWPSTPKFLLMAEQLHLTPDFNHRPETMDEEHENIKLLPPQLLSSLVATGPYEGYQKERLNFTNNGIYQYIKCIARNVAQIDVHSLLPTMAYQLGLLDEGHKKLFLEKKEIEADTHYPKNKRLVAKRRRIKLQLNKYCSTIGETKVEHSINRFKAMYSGMNMVFDMLNYWGLSNVINCVNDGFIVTNFNEEKFEQFKEKYSKKIKYLTFSIKQYDYCLVKNDLEYLLINNDGDYKCRNRQFGQNSVYELLTGKSLKYETVSFDGKALLEAERIEKEAMEVCKNLFLKTNH
;
A
#
# COMPACT_ATOMS: atom_id res chain seq x y z
N MET A 1 13.97 24.30 1.38
CA MET A 1 12.92 23.44 0.75
C MET A 1 13.60 22.48 -0.22
N VAL A 2 13.48 21.15 -0.05
CA VAL A 2 14.22 20.22 -0.94
C VAL A 2 13.35 19.78 -2.11
N LYS A 3 13.84 20.07 -3.33
CA LYS A 3 13.15 19.86 -4.60
C LYS A 3 12.97 18.36 -4.89
N ILE A 4 11.80 17.97 -5.41
CA ILE A 4 11.65 16.69 -6.12
C ILE A 4 12.58 16.75 -7.33
N LYS A 5 13.40 15.72 -7.51
CA LYS A 5 14.28 15.61 -8.66
C LYS A 5 13.68 14.61 -9.65
N LYS A 6 13.68 14.97 -10.93
CA LYS A 6 13.32 14.06 -12.04
C LYS A 6 14.62 13.63 -12.73
N LYS A 7 14.87 12.32 -12.83
CA LYS A 7 15.96 11.73 -13.64
C LYS A 7 15.40 10.50 -14.37
N ASN A 8 15.65 10.37 -15.66
CA ASN A 8 15.24 9.24 -16.51
C ASN A 8 13.73 8.88 -16.40
N GLY A 9 12.87 9.88 -16.14
CA GLY A 9 11.42 9.66 -15.97
C GLY A 9 10.98 9.12 -14.60
N ILE A 10 11.86 9.02 -13.61
CA ILE A 10 11.51 8.72 -12.20
C ILE A 10 11.57 10.01 -11.37
N MET A 11 10.65 10.16 -10.42
CA MET A 11 10.72 11.16 -9.34
C MET A 11 11.37 10.56 -8.08
N TYR A 12 12.29 11.32 -7.48
CA TYR A 12 12.96 10.90 -6.24
C TYR A 12 13.17 12.06 -5.25
N TRP A 13 13.46 11.68 -4.02
CA TRP A 13 13.61 12.54 -2.85
C TRP A 13 15.05 12.50 -2.30
N PRO A 14 15.43 13.41 -1.39
CA PRO A 14 16.80 13.45 -0.84
C PRO A 14 17.13 12.24 0.04
N SER A 15 16.09 11.67 0.65
CA SER A 15 16.13 10.42 1.43
C SER A 15 16.38 9.20 0.54
N THR A 16 15.99 9.23 -0.74
CA THR A 16 16.10 8.08 -1.64
C THR A 16 17.57 7.64 -1.79
N PRO A 17 17.94 6.41 -1.40
CA PRO A 17 19.33 5.97 -1.44
C PRO A 17 19.88 5.87 -2.86
N LYS A 18 21.17 6.21 -3.05
CA LYS A 18 21.82 6.17 -4.38
C LYS A 18 21.79 4.77 -5.01
N PHE A 19 21.96 3.71 -4.22
CA PHE A 19 21.94 2.33 -4.72
C PHE A 19 20.54 1.95 -5.24
N LEU A 20 19.48 2.41 -4.59
CA LEU A 20 18.10 2.18 -5.03
C LEU A 20 17.88 2.84 -6.40
N LEU A 21 18.28 4.11 -6.55
CA LEU A 21 18.22 4.83 -7.83
C LEU A 21 19.02 4.15 -8.95
N MET A 22 20.15 3.51 -8.63
CA MET A 22 20.97 2.77 -9.59
C MET A 22 20.26 1.47 -10.03
N ALA A 23 19.70 0.70 -9.09
CA ALA A 23 18.94 -0.50 -9.39
C ALA A 23 17.69 -0.19 -10.22
N GLU A 24 16.95 0.86 -9.87
CA GLU A 24 15.79 1.34 -10.63
C GLU A 24 16.17 1.77 -12.06
N GLN A 25 17.32 2.45 -12.24
CA GLN A 25 17.81 2.84 -13.57
C GLN A 25 18.16 1.63 -14.44
N LEU A 26 18.79 0.60 -13.88
CA LEU A 26 19.07 -0.64 -14.59
C LEU A 26 17.78 -1.40 -14.93
N HIS A 27 16.80 -1.44 -14.02
CA HIS A 27 15.48 -2.04 -14.28
C HIS A 27 14.62 -1.30 -15.30
N LEU A 28 14.97 -0.06 -15.69
CA LEU A 28 14.35 0.65 -16.81
C LEU A 28 15.11 0.51 -18.14
N THR A 29 16.26 -0.17 -18.16
CA THR A 29 17.02 -0.43 -19.39
C THR A 29 16.42 -1.62 -20.13
N PRO A 30 16.03 -1.50 -21.42
CA PRO A 30 15.47 -2.60 -22.21
C PRO A 30 16.28 -3.90 -22.11
N ASP A 31 17.59 -3.81 -22.32
CA ASP A 31 18.49 -4.96 -22.40
C ASP A 31 18.73 -5.67 -21.05
N PHE A 32 18.33 -5.06 -19.93
CA PHE A 32 18.68 -5.57 -18.59
C PHE A 32 17.69 -6.63 -18.07
N ASN A 33 16.42 -6.54 -18.44
CA ASN A 33 15.36 -7.41 -17.88
C ASN A 33 14.22 -7.73 -18.85
N HIS A 34 14.30 -7.33 -20.12
CA HIS A 34 13.25 -7.61 -21.10
C HIS A 34 13.69 -8.69 -22.08
N ARG A 35 12.97 -9.82 -22.07
CA ARG A 35 13.10 -10.94 -23.02
C ARG A 35 13.08 -10.40 -24.46
N PRO A 36 14.10 -10.69 -25.29
CA PRO A 36 13.97 -10.51 -26.75
C PRO A 36 12.77 -11.33 -27.24
N GLU A 37 11.96 -10.78 -28.15
CA GLU A 37 10.69 -11.41 -28.55
C GLU A 37 10.84 -12.80 -29.20
N THR A 38 12.07 -13.24 -29.46
CA THR A 38 12.49 -14.42 -30.21
C THR A 38 12.90 -15.65 -29.37
N MET A 39 13.01 -15.55 -28.04
CA MET A 39 13.28 -16.73 -27.20
C MET A 39 11.97 -17.34 -26.69
N ASP A 40 11.88 -18.67 -26.59
CA ASP A 40 10.67 -19.39 -26.16
C ASP A 40 10.59 -19.72 -24.66
N GLU A 41 11.73 -19.94 -23.98
CA GLU A 41 11.78 -20.40 -22.58
C GLU A 41 11.36 -19.32 -21.55
N GLU A 42 10.94 -19.76 -20.35
CA GLU A 42 10.65 -18.87 -19.21
C GLU A 42 11.93 -18.33 -18.58
N HIS A 43 12.32 -17.11 -18.94
CA HIS A 43 13.45 -16.42 -18.33
C HIS A 43 13.11 -15.91 -16.92
N GLU A 44 13.89 -16.30 -15.91
CA GLU A 44 13.75 -15.74 -14.55
C GLU A 44 14.24 -14.28 -14.52
N ASN A 45 13.40 -13.34 -14.10
CA ASN A 45 13.74 -11.92 -14.10
C ASN A 45 14.80 -11.57 -13.05
N ILE A 46 15.85 -10.85 -13.43
CA ILE A 46 16.97 -10.47 -12.55
C ILE A 46 16.50 -9.37 -11.57
N LYS A 47 16.33 -9.77 -10.30
CA LYS A 47 15.97 -8.87 -9.20
C LYS A 47 17.24 -8.28 -8.56
N LEU A 48 17.65 -7.10 -9.04
CA LEU A 48 18.77 -6.32 -8.51
C LEU A 48 18.62 -5.91 -7.04
N LEU A 49 17.39 -5.83 -6.55
CA LEU A 49 17.09 -5.60 -5.15
C LEU A 49 16.78 -6.97 -4.53
N PRO A 50 17.76 -7.67 -3.93
CA PRO A 50 17.44 -8.74 -2.99
C PRO A 50 16.65 -8.13 -1.82
N PRO A 51 15.87 -8.94 -1.08
CA PRO A 51 15.25 -8.49 0.16
C PRO A 51 16.32 -7.81 1.03
N GLN A 52 16.14 -6.52 1.33
CA GLN A 52 17.11 -5.82 2.17
C GLN A 52 16.91 -6.36 3.57
N LEU A 53 17.79 -7.26 4.01
CA LEU A 53 17.72 -7.87 5.32
C LEU A 53 18.54 -7.02 6.31
N LEU A 54 17.92 -6.02 6.93
CA LEU A 54 18.43 -5.41 8.15
C LEU A 54 18.31 -6.43 9.28
N SER A 55 19.40 -7.17 9.49
CA SER A 55 19.66 -7.91 10.71
C SER A 55 20.25 -6.96 11.76
N SER A 56 19.38 -6.31 12.52
CA SER A 56 19.74 -5.80 13.85
C SER A 56 19.36 -6.85 14.91
N LEU A 57 20.25 -7.04 15.88
CA LEU A 57 20.03 -7.86 17.06
C LEU A 57 20.57 -7.07 18.25
N VAL A 58 19.66 -6.57 19.08
CA VAL A 58 19.99 -6.08 20.43
C VAL A 58 18.92 -6.64 21.35
N ALA A 59 19.25 -7.71 22.06
CA ALA A 59 18.41 -8.29 23.09
C ALA A 59 18.95 -7.84 24.46
N THR A 60 18.10 -7.21 25.26
CA THR A 60 18.36 -6.92 26.68
C THR A 60 17.15 -7.31 27.53
N GLY A 61 16.67 -8.55 27.35
CA GLY A 61 15.55 -9.11 28.11
C GLY A 61 14.82 -10.23 27.35
N PRO A 62 13.92 -10.98 28.00
CA PRO A 62 13.23 -12.11 27.35
C PRO A 62 12.28 -11.69 26.21
N TYR A 63 11.56 -10.56 26.34
CA TYR A 63 10.51 -10.15 25.39
C TYR A 63 10.38 -8.63 25.16
N GLU A 64 11.39 -7.82 25.50
CA GLU A 64 11.44 -6.39 25.10
C GLU A 64 12.54 -6.16 24.05
N GLY A 65 12.29 -5.27 23.09
CA GLY A 65 13.30 -4.80 22.13
C GLY A 65 13.53 -5.64 20.87
N TYR A 66 12.68 -6.63 20.54
CA TYR A 66 12.85 -7.48 19.33
C TYR A 66 12.51 -6.76 18.00
N GLN A 67 13.29 -5.73 17.66
CA GLN A 67 13.15 -4.95 16.44
C GLN A 67 13.96 -5.59 15.29
N LYS A 68 13.28 -6.22 14.32
CA LYS A 68 13.87 -6.61 13.03
C LYS A 68 13.45 -5.61 11.95
N GLU A 69 14.30 -4.63 11.65
CA GLU A 69 14.00 -3.44 10.82
C GLU A 69 13.86 -3.67 9.30
N ARG A 70 13.36 -4.82 8.84
CA ARG A 70 13.03 -5.05 7.41
C ARG A 70 14.21 -4.82 6.46
N LEU A 71 14.09 -4.24 5.27
CA LEU A 71 12.96 -3.60 4.54
C LEU A 71 12.75 -4.32 3.20
N ASN A 72 11.58 -4.88 2.91
CA ASN A 72 11.38 -5.56 1.64
C ASN A 72 10.97 -4.58 0.53
N PHE A 73 11.96 -4.05 -0.18
CA PHE A 73 11.75 -3.51 -1.52
C PHE A 73 11.49 -4.66 -2.49
N THR A 74 10.40 -4.58 -3.23
CA THR A 74 10.04 -5.55 -4.27
C THR A 74 9.84 -4.82 -5.60
N ASN A 75 9.88 -5.55 -6.72
CA ASN A 75 9.49 -5.03 -8.04
C ASN A 75 8.00 -4.64 -8.14
N ASN A 76 7.24 -4.61 -7.03
CA ASN A 76 5.86 -4.12 -6.97
C ASN A 76 5.64 -3.09 -5.84
N GLY A 77 6.67 -2.70 -5.09
CA GLY A 77 6.57 -1.69 -4.04
C GLY A 77 7.32 -2.01 -2.74
N ILE A 78 7.05 -1.23 -1.69
CA ILE A 78 7.66 -1.36 -0.36
C ILE A 78 6.71 -2.14 0.55
N TYR A 79 7.20 -3.27 1.03
CA TYR A 79 6.51 -4.15 1.97
C TYR A 79 7.36 -4.25 3.23
N GLN A 80 6.78 -3.89 4.38
CA GLN A 80 7.50 -3.97 5.63
C GLN A 80 6.57 -4.30 6.78
N TYR A 81 7.10 -5.05 7.76
CA TYR A 81 6.43 -5.23 9.03
C TYR A 81 7.39 -5.53 10.18
N ILE A 82 6.95 -5.17 11.39
CA ILE A 82 7.44 -5.69 12.65
C ILE A 82 6.37 -6.68 13.13
N LYS A 83 6.76 -7.91 13.53
CA LYS A 83 5.80 -8.87 14.10
C LYS A 83 5.53 -8.46 15.56
N CYS A 84 4.42 -7.80 15.84
CA CYS A 84 4.13 -7.26 17.15
C CYS A 84 2.63 -7.25 17.47
N ILE A 85 2.33 -7.11 18.76
CA ILE A 85 1.09 -6.50 19.25
C ILE A 85 1.46 -5.07 19.66
N ALA A 86 0.67 -4.09 19.25
CA ALA A 86 0.89 -2.68 19.57
C ALA A 86 -0.45 -2.02 19.95
N ARG A 87 -0.36 -0.88 20.65
CA ARG A 87 -1.51 -0.07 21.06
C ARG A 87 -1.39 1.36 20.56
N ASN A 88 -2.52 2.07 20.53
CA ASN A 88 -2.61 3.49 20.15
C ASN A 88 -1.90 3.77 18.82
N VAL A 89 -2.18 2.94 17.82
CA VAL A 89 -1.58 3.04 16.49
C VAL A 89 -2.42 3.91 15.58
N ALA A 90 -1.84 4.38 14.49
CA ALA A 90 -2.58 5.09 13.46
C ALA A 90 -2.26 4.53 12.07
N GLN A 91 -3.30 4.23 11.31
CA GLN A 91 -3.21 3.74 9.94
C GLN A 91 -3.32 4.92 8.96
N ILE A 92 -2.23 5.22 8.26
CA ILE A 92 -2.15 6.27 7.25
C ILE A 92 -2.27 5.62 5.87
N ASP A 93 -3.29 6.00 5.11
CA ASP A 93 -3.49 5.57 3.71
C ASP A 93 -3.20 6.72 2.74
N VAL A 94 -2.43 6.42 1.68
CA VAL A 94 -2.03 7.32 0.59
C VAL A 94 -2.90 7.03 -0.63
N HIS A 95 -3.81 7.93 -1.01
CA HIS A 95 -4.86 7.57 -1.96
C HIS A 95 -4.41 7.60 -3.41
N SER A 96 -4.59 6.47 -4.10
CA SER A 96 -4.37 6.36 -5.56
C SER A 96 -2.94 6.70 -5.96
N LEU A 97 -1.97 6.18 -5.21
CA LEU A 97 -0.54 6.44 -5.39
C LEU A 97 -0.09 6.26 -6.84
N LEU A 98 -0.30 5.07 -7.42
CA LEU A 98 0.15 4.74 -8.77
C LEU A 98 -0.48 5.66 -9.86
N PRO A 99 -1.82 5.85 -9.94
CA PRO A 99 -2.40 6.83 -10.86
C PRO A 99 -1.91 8.27 -10.66
N THR A 100 -1.63 8.67 -9.41
CA THR A 100 -1.10 10.01 -9.11
C THR A 100 0.31 10.15 -9.66
N MET A 101 1.18 9.14 -9.50
CA MET A 101 2.53 9.15 -10.08
C MET A 101 2.48 9.15 -11.61
N ALA A 102 1.63 8.34 -12.23
CA ALA A 102 1.43 8.33 -13.69
C ALA A 102 1.00 9.71 -14.22
N TYR A 103 0.08 10.40 -13.54
CA TYR A 103 -0.32 11.77 -13.86
C TYR A 103 0.86 12.76 -13.76
N GLN A 104 1.64 12.72 -12.67
CA GLN A 104 2.78 13.64 -12.44
C GLN A 104 3.97 13.45 -13.39
N LEU A 105 4.07 12.25 -13.96
CA LEU A 105 5.07 11.88 -14.96
C LEU A 105 4.61 12.15 -16.40
N GLY A 106 3.33 12.51 -16.61
CA GLY A 106 2.77 12.71 -17.95
C GLY A 106 2.56 11.41 -18.72
N LEU A 107 2.38 10.28 -18.03
CA LEU A 107 2.22 8.96 -18.66
C LEU A 107 0.76 8.67 -19.06
N LEU A 108 -0.22 9.38 -18.47
CA LEU A 108 -1.63 9.21 -18.81
C LEU A 108 -1.98 9.88 -20.14
N ASP A 109 -2.65 9.13 -21.04
CA ASP A 109 -3.32 9.73 -22.21
C ASP A 109 -4.42 10.73 -21.82
N GLU A 110 -4.90 11.52 -22.78
CA GLU A 110 -5.92 12.56 -22.52
C GLU A 110 -7.26 12.02 -22.01
N GLY A 111 -7.62 10.76 -22.31
CA GLY A 111 -8.82 10.11 -21.79
C GLY A 111 -8.67 9.75 -20.32
N HIS A 112 -7.59 9.04 -19.97
CA HIS A 112 -7.28 8.63 -18.61
C HIS A 112 -6.92 9.81 -17.71
N LYS A 113 -6.33 10.88 -18.26
CA LYS A 113 -6.11 12.17 -17.59
C LYS A 113 -7.43 12.85 -17.22
N LYS A 114 -8.43 12.88 -18.12
CA LYS A 114 -9.78 13.37 -17.80
C LYS A 114 -10.45 12.53 -16.70
N LEU A 115 -10.40 11.20 -16.81
CA LEU A 115 -10.90 10.28 -15.78
C LEU A 115 -10.20 10.50 -14.42
N PHE A 116 -8.89 10.74 -14.40
CA PHE A 116 -8.15 11.04 -13.17
C PHE A 116 -8.61 12.36 -12.52
N LEU A 117 -8.81 13.42 -13.32
CA LEU A 117 -9.29 14.71 -12.83
C LEU A 117 -10.74 14.63 -12.35
N GLU A 118 -11.63 14.02 -13.12
CA GLU A 118 -13.03 13.77 -12.75
C GLU A 118 -13.15 12.97 -11.44
N LYS A 119 -12.28 11.96 -11.24
CA LYS A 119 -12.21 11.24 -9.97
C LYS A 119 -11.81 12.15 -8.80
N LYS A 120 -10.91 13.12 -9.02
CA LYS A 120 -10.47 14.07 -7.99
C LYS A 120 -11.53 15.14 -7.70
N GLU A 121 -12.31 15.54 -8.69
CA GLU A 121 -13.49 16.41 -8.52
C GLU A 121 -14.56 15.70 -7.67
N ILE A 122 -14.88 14.43 -7.97
CA ILE A 122 -15.80 13.64 -7.14
C ILE A 122 -15.27 13.46 -5.72
N GLU A 123 -13.96 13.21 -5.55
CA GLU A 123 -13.34 13.06 -4.23
C GLU A 123 -13.26 14.37 -3.42
N ALA A 124 -13.48 15.54 -4.04
CA ALA A 124 -13.50 16.84 -3.39
C ALA A 124 -14.90 17.28 -2.91
N ASP A 125 -15.98 16.68 -3.44
CA ASP A 125 -17.35 16.92 -2.96
C ASP A 125 -17.57 16.26 -1.60
N THR A 126 -17.72 17.06 -0.54
CA THR A 126 -17.93 16.58 0.84
C THR A 126 -19.19 15.70 1.01
N HIS A 127 -20.15 15.76 0.07
CA HIS A 127 -21.37 14.97 0.08
C HIS A 127 -21.29 13.71 -0.79
N TYR A 128 -20.23 13.54 -1.61
CA TYR A 128 -20.08 12.37 -2.49
C TYR A 128 -20.26 11.02 -1.76
N PRO A 129 -19.80 10.80 -0.51
CA PRO A 129 -19.92 9.50 0.16
C PRO A 129 -21.37 9.06 0.39
N LYS A 130 -22.30 10.03 0.50
CA LYS A 130 -23.74 9.77 0.66
C LYS A 130 -24.43 9.57 -0.70
N ASN A 131 -23.82 10.00 -1.80
CA ASN A 131 -24.38 9.91 -3.14
C ASN A 131 -24.00 8.57 -3.82
N LYS A 132 -24.90 7.59 -3.76
CA LYS A 132 -24.70 6.25 -4.35
C LYS A 132 -24.22 6.27 -5.82
N ARG A 133 -24.71 7.23 -6.64
CA ARG A 133 -24.32 7.36 -8.05
C ARG A 133 -22.87 7.84 -8.19
N LEU A 134 -22.44 8.82 -7.39
CA LEU A 134 -21.06 9.30 -7.39
C LEU A 134 -20.09 8.26 -6.83
N VAL A 135 -20.45 7.56 -5.76
CA VAL A 135 -19.65 6.43 -5.22
C VAL A 135 -19.44 5.35 -6.29
N ALA A 136 -20.50 4.92 -6.97
CA ALA A 136 -20.41 3.92 -8.04
C ALA A 136 -19.59 4.42 -9.25
N LYS A 137 -19.74 5.70 -9.64
CA LYS A 137 -18.93 6.34 -10.70
C LYS A 137 -17.45 6.35 -10.31
N ARG A 138 -17.10 6.86 -9.13
CA ARG A 138 -15.74 6.90 -8.58
C ARG A 138 -15.10 5.51 -8.50
N ARG A 139 -15.86 4.47 -8.10
CA ARG A 139 -15.38 3.08 -8.06
C ARG A 139 -14.99 2.58 -9.46
N ARG A 140 -15.86 2.77 -10.46
CA ARG A 140 -15.57 2.39 -11.86
C ARG A 140 -14.35 3.13 -12.42
N ILE A 141 -14.26 4.44 -12.20
CA ILE A 141 -13.11 5.25 -12.64
C ILE A 141 -11.82 4.78 -11.97
N LYS A 142 -11.82 4.55 -10.64
CA LYS A 142 -10.66 4.00 -9.92
C LYS A 142 -10.21 2.67 -10.53
N LEU A 143 -11.14 1.77 -10.86
CA LEU A 143 -10.83 0.48 -11.47
C LEU A 143 -10.20 0.64 -12.86
N GLN A 144 -10.75 1.52 -13.71
CA GLN A 144 -10.20 1.82 -15.04
C GLN A 144 -8.77 2.39 -14.95
N LEU A 145 -8.56 3.42 -14.11
CA LEU A 145 -7.25 4.02 -13.90
C LEU A 145 -6.22 3.01 -13.38
N ASN A 146 -6.60 2.16 -12.41
CA ASN A 146 -5.71 1.14 -11.87
C ASN A 146 -5.35 0.07 -12.93
N LYS A 147 -6.30 -0.37 -13.75
CA LYS A 147 -6.04 -1.28 -14.87
C LYS A 147 -5.05 -0.64 -15.86
N TYR A 148 -5.38 0.56 -16.36
CA TYR A 148 -4.56 1.29 -17.32
C TYR A 148 -3.13 1.50 -16.82
N CYS A 149 -2.93 2.03 -15.60
CA CYS A 149 -1.60 2.24 -15.02
C CYS A 149 -0.79 0.94 -14.78
N SER A 150 -1.43 -0.23 -14.89
CA SER A 150 -0.77 -1.53 -14.80
C SER A 150 -0.35 -2.10 -16.18
N THR A 151 -0.78 -1.48 -17.29
CA THR A 151 -0.61 -1.95 -18.68
C THR A 151 -0.46 -0.77 -19.66
N ILE A 152 0.45 0.17 -19.38
CA ILE A 152 0.44 1.54 -19.94
C ILE A 152 1.52 1.79 -21.02
N GLY A 153 1.10 1.97 -22.27
CA GLY A 153 1.96 2.24 -23.44
C GLY A 153 1.41 1.52 -24.69
N GLU A 154 2.24 1.35 -25.71
CA GLU A 154 1.87 0.68 -26.97
C GLU A 154 2.47 -0.73 -27.12
N THR A 155 3.71 -0.94 -26.65
CA THR A 155 4.43 -2.23 -26.74
C THR A 155 4.57 -2.91 -25.37
N LYS A 156 4.82 -4.23 -25.34
CA LYS A 156 5.08 -4.97 -24.08
C LYS A 156 6.24 -4.38 -23.26
N VAL A 157 7.30 -3.93 -23.94
CA VAL A 157 8.48 -3.31 -23.31
C VAL A 157 8.09 -1.95 -22.72
N GLU A 158 7.38 -1.12 -23.50
CA GLU A 158 6.92 0.18 -23.03
C GLU A 158 5.93 0.06 -21.85
N HIS A 159 4.97 -0.87 -21.92
CA HIS A 159 4.03 -1.20 -20.83
C HIS A 159 4.76 -1.42 -19.51
N SER A 160 5.84 -2.19 -19.56
CA SER A 160 6.65 -2.52 -18.39
C SER A 160 7.42 -1.29 -17.89
N ILE A 161 8.14 -0.59 -18.79
CA ILE A 161 8.95 0.58 -18.45
C ILE A 161 8.10 1.72 -17.87
N ASN A 162 6.96 2.07 -18.49
CA ASN A 162 6.11 3.16 -18.01
C ASN A 162 5.39 2.81 -16.71
N ARG A 163 4.94 1.57 -16.53
CA ARG A 163 4.45 1.08 -15.22
C ARG A 163 5.54 1.19 -14.15
N PHE A 164 6.76 0.75 -14.44
CA PHE A 164 7.86 0.80 -13.48
C PHE A 164 8.26 2.23 -13.13
N LYS A 165 8.33 3.18 -14.08
CA LYS A 165 8.56 4.62 -13.79
C LYS A 165 7.56 5.18 -12.76
N ALA A 166 6.26 4.90 -12.95
CA ALA A 166 5.22 5.36 -12.02
C ALA A 166 5.31 4.67 -10.65
N MET A 167 5.61 3.37 -10.64
CA MET A 167 5.76 2.57 -9.42
C MET A 167 6.98 2.97 -8.59
N TYR A 168 8.17 3.05 -9.19
CA TYR A 168 9.41 3.49 -8.53
C TYR A 168 9.28 4.92 -7.99
N SER A 169 8.66 5.82 -8.75
CA SER A 169 8.34 7.18 -8.25
C SER A 169 7.43 7.14 -7.01
N GLY A 170 6.49 6.20 -6.96
CA GLY A 170 5.65 5.96 -5.78
C GLY A 170 6.44 5.40 -4.60
N MET A 171 7.29 4.40 -4.84
CA MET A 171 8.18 3.81 -3.83
C MET A 171 9.10 4.84 -3.21
N ASN A 172 9.76 5.65 -4.04
CA ASN A 172 10.67 6.71 -3.60
C ASN A 172 9.97 7.78 -2.76
N MET A 173 8.70 8.07 -3.05
CA MET A 173 7.89 8.96 -2.22
C MET A 173 7.53 8.32 -0.88
N VAL A 174 7.07 7.06 -0.89
CA VAL A 174 6.71 6.31 0.31
C VAL A 174 7.92 6.17 1.22
N PHE A 175 9.11 5.91 0.66
CA PHE A 175 10.36 5.93 1.42
C PHE A 175 10.63 7.28 2.12
N ASP A 176 10.44 8.42 1.44
CA ASP A 176 10.55 9.77 2.07
C ASP A 176 9.52 9.96 3.20
N MET A 177 8.32 9.41 3.04
CA MET A 177 7.27 9.44 4.06
C MET A 177 7.62 8.60 5.29
N LEU A 178 8.11 7.37 5.09
CA LEU A 178 8.57 6.50 6.17
C LEU A 178 9.72 7.15 6.96
N ASN A 179 10.66 7.80 6.27
CA ASN A 179 11.73 8.58 6.91
C ASN A 179 11.20 9.78 7.72
N TYR A 180 10.12 10.45 7.27
CA TYR A 180 9.50 11.54 8.05
C TYR A 180 8.84 11.05 9.34
N TRP A 181 8.20 9.87 9.32
CA TRP A 181 7.63 9.28 10.52
C TRP A 181 8.71 8.73 11.48
N GLY A 182 9.85 8.34 10.92
CA GLY A 182 10.94 7.65 11.62
C GLY A 182 10.69 6.15 11.58
N LEU A 183 11.64 5.37 11.05
CA LEU A 183 11.43 3.95 10.75
C LEU A 183 11.08 3.11 11.99
N SER A 184 11.62 3.49 13.16
CA SER A 184 11.29 2.87 14.46
C SER A 184 9.84 3.06 14.89
N ASN A 185 9.13 4.07 14.37
CA ASN A 185 7.70 4.28 14.62
C ASN A 185 6.81 3.56 13.58
N VAL A 186 7.36 2.88 12.57
CA VAL A 186 6.58 2.20 11.51
C VAL A 186 6.52 0.70 11.78
N ILE A 187 5.33 0.20 12.14
CA ILE A 187 5.13 -1.24 12.43
C ILE A 187 4.68 -2.04 11.21
N ASN A 188 4.11 -1.39 10.20
CA ASN A 188 3.73 -2.03 8.93
C ASN A 188 3.74 -0.99 7.78
N CYS A 189 4.12 -1.40 6.58
CA CYS A 189 3.95 -0.65 5.35
C CYS A 189 3.59 -1.59 4.20
N VAL A 190 2.58 -1.20 3.42
CA VAL A 190 2.17 -1.86 2.19
C VAL A 190 1.93 -0.76 1.17
N ASN A 191 2.89 -0.52 0.29
CA ASN A 191 2.81 0.34 -0.90
C ASN A 191 2.15 1.72 -0.72
N ASP A 192 0.82 1.75 -0.74
CA ASP A 192 -0.02 2.95 -0.63
C ASP A 192 -0.57 3.18 0.79
N GLY A 193 0.02 2.57 1.82
CA GLY A 193 -0.30 2.86 3.22
C GLY A 193 0.73 2.31 4.22
N PHE A 194 0.65 2.78 5.46
CA PHE A 194 1.50 2.35 6.57
C PHE A 194 0.81 2.55 7.93
N ILE A 195 1.26 1.79 8.93
CA ILE A 195 0.77 1.83 10.31
C ILE A 195 1.90 2.35 11.19
N VAL A 196 1.62 3.40 11.96
CA VAL A 196 2.58 4.04 12.88
C VAL A 196 2.16 3.91 14.34
N THR A 197 3.14 3.78 15.22
CA THR A 197 3.03 4.06 16.66
C THR A 197 3.36 5.53 16.94
N ASN A 198 3.14 5.99 18.18
CA ASN A 198 3.49 7.35 18.62
C ASN A 198 2.89 8.44 17.72
N PHE A 199 1.63 8.24 17.31
CA PHE A 199 0.94 9.18 16.43
C PHE A 199 0.70 10.52 17.12
N ASN A 200 0.89 11.60 16.37
CA ASN A 200 0.62 12.97 16.78
C ASN A 200 -0.15 13.65 15.64
N GLU A 201 -1.28 14.28 15.96
CA GLU A 201 -2.19 14.90 14.99
C GLU A 201 -1.59 16.15 14.32
N GLU A 202 -0.86 16.98 15.07
CA GLU A 202 -0.11 18.12 14.53
C GLU A 202 0.95 17.64 13.54
N LYS A 203 1.72 16.59 13.91
CA LYS A 203 2.69 15.94 13.02
C LYS A 203 2.01 15.36 11.77
N PHE A 204 0.77 14.90 11.86
CA PHE A 204 0.01 14.40 10.71
C PHE A 204 -0.47 15.53 9.77
N GLU A 205 -0.95 16.64 10.29
CA GLU A 205 -1.33 17.77 9.42
C GLU A 205 -0.10 18.43 8.78
N GLN A 206 1.01 18.56 9.51
CA GLN A 206 2.31 18.95 8.94
C GLN A 206 2.80 17.97 7.85
N PHE A 207 2.65 16.66 8.06
CA PHE A 207 2.95 15.62 7.07
C PHE A 207 2.12 15.81 5.78
N LYS A 208 0.80 15.87 5.94
CA LYS A 208 -0.18 16.01 4.87
C LYS A 208 0.10 17.28 4.05
N GLU A 209 0.30 18.41 4.72
CA GLU A 209 0.66 19.67 4.07
C GLU A 209 1.98 19.55 3.30
N LYS A 210 3.04 19.01 3.92
CA LYS A 210 4.37 18.82 3.32
C LYS A 210 4.33 17.99 2.04
N TYR A 211 3.53 16.92 1.98
CA TYR A 211 3.47 16.04 0.81
C TYR A 211 2.45 16.49 -0.24
N SER A 212 1.27 17.00 0.15
CA SER A 212 0.29 17.53 -0.81
C SER A 212 0.76 18.83 -1.49
N LYS A 213 1.59 19.66 -0.82
CA LYS A 213 2.28 20.79 -1.49
C LYS A 213 3.34 20.34 -2.50
N LYS A 214 3.97 19.17 -2.29
CA LYS A 214 4.99 18.62 -3.19
C LYS A 214 4.38 17.94 -4.42
N ILE A 215 3.27 17.23 -4.26
CA ILE A 215 2.64 16.42 -5.33
C ILE A 215 1.17 16.80 -5.47
N LYS A 216 0.83 17.46 -6.59
CA LYS A 216 -0.56 17.84 -6.89
C LYS A 216 -1.48 16.62 -6.89
N TYR A 217 -2.67 16.77 -6.30
CA TYR A 217 -3.70 15.73 -6.13
C TYR A 217 -3.33 14.54 -5.23
N LEU A 218 -2.18 14.55 -4.55
CA LEU A 218 -1.87 13.56 -3.53
C LEU A 218 -2.71 13.83 -2.27
N THR A 219 -3.46 12.82 -1.84
CA THR A 219 -4.39 12.90 -0.69
C THR A 219 -4.16 11.75 0.27
N PHE A 220 -4.51 11.96 1.53
CA PHE A 220 -4.28 11.04 2.63
C PHE A 220 -5.55 10.85 3.44
N SER A 221 -5.68 9.71 4.11
CA SER A 221 -6.59 9.54 5.25
C SER A 221 -5.86 8.92 6.42
N ILE A 222 -6.34 9.22 7.62
CA ILE A 222 -5.86 8.65 8.88
C ILE A 222 -7.01 8.02 9.63
N LYS A 223 -6.74 6.92 10.33
CA LYS A 223 -7.61 6.36 11.35
C LYS A 223 -6.78 5.79 12.50
N GLN A 224 -7.10 6.20 13.72
CA GLN A 224 -6.49 5.66 14.93
C GLN A 224 -7.16 4.32 15.32
N TYR A 225 -6.37 3.44 15.90
CA TYR A 225 -6.81 2.15 16.42
C TYR A 225 -6.20 1.85 17.79
N ASP A 226 -7.03 1.47 18.76
CA ASP A 226 -6.62 1.11 20.11
C ASP A 226 -5.64 -0.06 20.12
N TYR A 227 -5.86 -1.06 19.26
CA TYR A 227 -5.05 -2.28 19.17
C TYR A 227 -4.62 -2.59 17.74
N CYS A 228 -3.40 -3.12 17.61
CA CYS A 228 -2.87 -3.68 16.37
C CYS A 228 -2.17 -5.01 16.63
N LEU A 229 -2.40 -5.99 15.75
CA LEU A 229 -1.63 -7.23 15.66
C LEU A 229 -1.10 -7.36 14.24
N VAL A 230 0.22 -7.51 14.11
CA VAL A 230 0.89 -7.67 12.82
C VAL A 230 1.59 -9.02 12.78
N LYS A 231 1.21 -9.87 11.82
CA LYS A 231 1.79 -11.21 11.59
C LYS A 231 2.81 -11.18 10.47
N ASN A 232 2.48 -10.51 9.36
CA ASN A 232 3.39 -10.16 8.27
C ASN A 232 2.94 -8.86 7.58
N ASP A 233 3.60 -8.48 6.49
CA ASP A 233 3.31 -7.31 5.66
C ASP A 233 1.85 -7.33 5.16
N LEU A 234 1.34 -8.50 4.77
CA LEU A 234 -0.02 -8.67 4.24
C LEU A 234 -1.05 -9.10 5.29
N GLU A 235 -0.61 -9.64 6.43
CA GLU A 235 -1.45 -10.15 7.51
C GLU A 235 -1.40 -9.29 8.77
N TYR A 236 -2.43 -8.48 8.97
CA TYR A 236 -2.60 -7.65 10.15
C TYR A 236 -4.06 -7.48 10.56
N LEU A 237 -4.25 -7.03 11.80
CA LEU A 237 -5.53 -6.72 12.41
C LEU A 237 -5.42 -5.39 13.18
N LEU A 238 -6.44 -4.55 13.06
CA LEU A 238 -6.58 -3.26 13.72
C LEU A 238 -7.96 -3.20 14.38
N ILE A 239 -8.08 -2.85 15.66
CA ILE A 239 -9.34 -2.90 16.43
C ILE A 239 -9.48 -1.66 17.31
N ASN A 240 -10.67 -1.05 17.30
CA ASN A 240 -11.20 -0.22 18.40
C ASN A 240 -12.25 -1.00 19.19
N ASN A 241 -13.26 -1.52 18.49
CA ASN A 241 -14.34 -2.33 19.08
C ASN A 241 -14.92 -3.32 18.06
N ASP A 242 -15.92 -4.08 18.47
CA ASP A 242 -16.49 -5.20 17.71
C ASP A 242 -17.22 -4.74 16.43
N GLY A 243 -17.62 -3.47 16.36
CA GLY A 243 -18.17 -2.82 15.16
C GLY A 243 -17.17 -1.95 14.40
N ASP A 244 -15.96 -1.73 14.94
CA ASP A 244 -14.95 -0.86 14.35
C ASP A 244 -13.55 -1.48 14.37
N TYR A 245 -13.29 -2.29 13.33
CA TYR A 245 -12.02 -2.97 13.12
C TYR A 245 -11.66 -3.06 11.62
N LYS A 246 -10.43 -3.47 11.33
CA LYS A 246 -9.97 -3.81 9.97
C LYS A 246 -9.17 -5.11 10.02
N CYS A 247 -9.80 -6.18 9.56
CA CYS A 247 -9.18 -7.49 9.44
C CYS A 247 -8.54 -7.65 8.04
N ARG A 248 -7.23 -7.95 8.01
CA ARG A 248 -6.55 -8.52 6.84
C ARG A 248 -5.86 -9.81 7.27
N ASN A 249 -6.61 -10.81 7.71
CA ASN A 249 -6.06 -12.11 8.12
C ASN A 249 -6.47 -13.22 7.14
N ARG A 250 -5.57 -14.16 6.84
CA ARG A 250 -5.85 -15.25 5.88
C ARG A 250 -6.57 -16.46 6.46
N GLN A 251 -6.74 -16.55 7.78
CA GLN A 251 -7.34 -17.70 8.47
C GLN A 251 -8.80 -17.41 8.88
N PHE A 252 -9.08 -16.21 9.39
CA PHE A 252 -10.40 -15.82 9.89
C PHE A 252 -10.97 -14.53 9.27
N GLY A 253 -10.26 -13.90 8.32
CA GLY A 253 -10.80 -12.73 7.62
C GLY A 253 -11.93 -13.11 6.66
N GLN A 254 -13.00 -12.32 6.59
CA GLN A 254 -14.24 -12.61 5.86
C GLN A 254 -13.98 -13.11 4.42
N ASN A 255 -13.13 -12.40 3.65
CA ASN A 255 -12.76 -12.82 2.30
C ASN A 255 -12.12 -14.21 2.27
N SER A 256 -11.22 -14.50 3.20
CA SER A 256 -10.45 -15.75 3.24
C SER A 256 -11.31 -16.92 3.71
N VAL A 257 -12.19 -16.71 4.68
CA VAL A 257 -13.17 -17.71 5.11
C VAL A 257 -14.16 -18.00 3.98
N TYR A 258 -14.70 -16.96 3.31
CA TYR A 258 -15.58 -17.14 2.16
C TYR A 258 -14.87 -17.89 1.00
N GLU A 259 -13.60 -17.59 0.75
CA GLU A 259 -12.78 -18.26 -0.27
C GLU A 259 -12.51 -19.74 0.08
N LEU A 260 -12.33 -20.07 1.36
CA LEU A 260 -12.26 -21.46 1.84
C LEU A 260 -13.61 -22.19 1.71
N LEU A 261 -14.73 -21.52 1.99
CA LEU A 261 -16.08 -22.10 1.92
C LEU A 261 -16.59 -22.32 0.48
N THR A 262 -16.16 -21.48 -0.48
CA THR A 262 -16.75 -21.44 -1.83
C THR A 262 -15.77 -21.67 -2.98
N GLY A 263 -14.46 -21.66 -2.71
CA GLY A 263 -13.41 -21.63 -3.74
C GLY A 263 -13.33 -20.33 -4.53
N LYS A 264 -14.04 -19.25 -4.11
CA LYS A 264 -14.12 -17.98 -4.84
C LYS A 264 -13.77 -16.80 -3.94
N SER A 265 -12.96 -15.86 -4.42
CA SER A 265 -12.56 -14.67 -3.65
C SER A 265 -13.60 -13.53 -3.78
N LEU A 266 -13.96 -12.88 -2.65
CA LEU A 266 -14.88 -11.72 -2.64
C LEU A 266 -14.33 -10.48 -3.39
N LYS A 267 -13.04 -10.48 -3.74
CA LYS A 267 -12.38 -9.41 -4.49
C LYS A 267 -12.76 -9.34 -5.97
N TYR A 268 -13.34 -10.41 -6.53
CA TYR A 268 -13.75 -10.45 -7.93
C TYR A 268 -15.21 -9.97 -8.07
N GLU A 269 -15.39 -8.74 -8.56
CA GLU A 269 -16.70 -8.05 -8.65
C GLU A 269 -17.74 -8.70 -9.60
N THR A 270 -17.42 -9.84 -10.22
CA THR A 270 -18.19 -10.49 -11.29
C THR A 270 -18.91 -11.77 -10.86
N VAL A 271 -18.96 -12.09 -9.56
CA VAL A 271 -19.54 -13.34 -9.04
C VAL A 271 -20.84 -13.07 -8.29
N SER A 272 -21.88 -13.86 -8.54
CA SER A 272 -23.05 -13.92 -7.65
C SER A 272 -22.63 -14.50 -6.31
N PHE A 273 -22.73 -13.70 -5.24
CA PHE A 273 -22.30 -14.11 -3.91
C PHE A 273 -23.21 -15.22 -3.33
N ASP A 274 -22.60 -16.24 -2.73
CA ASP A 274 -23.33 -17.18 -1.89
C ASP A 274 -23.66 -16.49 -0.57
N GLY A 275 -24.95 -16.16 -0.38
CA GLY A 275 -25.40 -15.45 0.82
C GLY A 275 -25.21 -16.23 2.12
N LYS A 276 -25.23 -17.57 2.09
CA LYS A 276 -25.00 -18.39 3.29
C LYS A 276 -23.53 -18.41 3.66
N ALA A 277 -22.65 -18.64 2.69
CA ALA A 277 -21.20 -18.60 2.92
C ALA A 277 -20.71 -17.19 3.33
N LEU A 278 -21.35 -16.12 2.82
CA LEU A 278 -21.03 -14.75 3.21
C LEU A 278 -21.39 -14.47 4.68
N LEU A 279 -22.62 -14.84 5.10
CA LEU A 279 -23.06 -14.68 6.49
C LEU A 279 -22.22 -15.51 7.47
N GLU A 280 -21.84 -16.73 7.10
CA GLU A 280 -20.97 -17.59 7.91
C GLU A 280 -19.54 -17.02 8.02
N ALA A 281 -19.00 -16.50 6.92
CA ALA A 281 -17.71 -15.79 6.94
C ALA A 281 -17.74 -14.51 7.79
N GLU A 282 -18.85 -13.77 7.82
CA GLU A 282 -19.04 -12.62 8.72
C GLU A 282 -19.15 -13.04 10.18
N ARG A 283 -19.81 -14.17 10.48
CA ARG A 283 -19.92 -14.72 11.84
C ARG A 283 -18.55 -15.13 12.37
N ILE A 284 -17.80 -15.91 11.60
CA ILE A 284 -16.45 -16.38 11.96
C ILE A 284 -15.48 -15.22 12.17
N GLU A 285 -15.52 -14.18 11.31
CA GLU A 285 -14.65 -13.01 11.50
C GLU A 285 -15.00 -12.28 12.81
N LYS A 286 -16.29 -12.04 13.09
CA LYS A 286 -16.74 -11.36 14.33
C LYS A 286 -16.36 -12.13 15.59
N GLU A 287 -16.56 -13.45 15.61
CA GLU A 287 -16.16 -14.30 16.75
C GLU A 287 -14.64 -14.25 16.97
N ALA A 288 -13.84 -14.28 15.90
CA ALA A 288 -12.40 -14.10 15.99
C ALA A 288 -12.02 -12.69 16.50
N MET A 289 -12.75 -11.64 16.13
CA MET A 289 -12.50 -10.27 16.62
C MET A 289 -12.77 -10.14 18.11
N GLU A 290 -13.90 -10.68 18.59
CA GLU A 290 -14.27 -10.67 20.00
C GLU A 290 -13.21 -11.41 20.84
N VAL A 291 -12.77 -12.59 20.40
CA VAL A 291 -11.69 -13.34 21.05
C VAL A 291 -10.38 -12.54 21.07
N CYS A 292 -9.96 -11.96 19.94
CA CYS A 292 -8.73 -11.17 19.87
C CYS A 292 -8.77 -9.94 20.78
N LYS A 293 -9.87 -9.17 20.76
CA LYS A 293 -10.09 -8.01 21.63
C LYS A 293 -10.07 -8.41 23.10
N ASN A 294 -10.79 -9.47 23.47
CA ASN A 294 -10.80 -9.98 24.85
C ASN A 294 -9.41 -10.45 25.31
N LEU A 295 -8.58 -11.01 24.42
CA LEU A 295 -7.18 -11.32 24.72
C LEU A 295 -6.34 -10.05 24.92
N PHE A 296 -6.43 -9.05 24.04
CA PHE A 296 -5.68 -7.79 24.17
C PHE A 296 -6.05 -6.98 25.43
N LEU A 297 -7.32 -7.07 25.86
CA LEU A 297 -7.82 -6.50 27.12
C LEU A 297 -7.35 -7.29 28.36
N LYS A 298 -7.14 -8.60 28.24
CA LYS A 298 -6.65 -9.47 29.33
C LYS A 298 -5.13 -9.41 29.53
N THR A 299 -4.36 -9.10 28.50
CA THR A 299 -2.91 -8.82 28.61
C THR A 299 -2.65 -7.42 29.19
N ASN A 300 -3.26 -7.12 30.34
CA ASN A 300 -3.17 -5.85 31.09
C ASN A 300 -2.67 -6.06 32.53
N HIS A 301 -2.00 -7.18 32.79
CA HIS A 301 -1.35 -7.55 34.04
C HIS A 301 0.06 -8.03 33.73
#